data_AF-A0A929V1F2-F1
#
_entry.id   AF-A0A929V1F2-F1
#
_cell.length_a   1.000
_cell.length_b   1.000
_cell.length_c   1.000
_cell.angle_alpha   90.00
_cell.angle_beta   90.00
_cell.angle_gamma   90.00
#
_symmetry.space_group_name_H-M   'P 1'
#
loop_
_entity.id
_entity.type
_entity.pdbx_description
1 polymer ?
#
loop_
_entity_poly.entity_id
_entity_poly.type
_entity_poly.pdbx_seq_one_letter_code
_entity_poly.pdbx_strand_id
1 'polypeptide(L)'
;IDTIQTRGYVEKGDSEGQPRDVIVLNYNGEEVSRSIVQEKTGSTRGKLIPTPSGELIADFLTDHFTQIVDYDFTANVETEFDKIAGANLEKSAMLHGFYTPFHKLIEQSGGINRSKVGANREVGIDPKTNKPIIARFGRFGPMLQLGETDGDEKPRFAPLPKGAKIETVTLEQALEMFKLPRIVGQTEDGQDIKANIGRFGPYIQVGKLFVSIKPEDPHSITLEKARELYAAKLEAEAAKNIAEFPDGVKVLNGRFGPYITNGTKNVKIPKDTDPKTITHEKALELLSATTAKPTRKRVVKKATKTSTKKK
;
A
#
# COMPACT_ATOMS: atom_id res chain seq x y z
N ILE A 1 2.22 -20.17 5.85
CA ILE A 1 2.78 -19.53 4.62
C ILE A 1 1.79 -18.56 3.96
N ASP A 2 0.49 -18.88 3.91
CA ASP A 2 -0.50 -17.98 3.30
C ASP A 2 -0.66 -16.63 4.03
N THR A 3 -0.61 -16.63 5.37
CA THR A 3 -0.76 -15.43 6.19
C THR A 3 0.28 -14.34 5.91
N ILE A 4 1.54 -14.71 5.69
CA ILE A 4 2.63 -13.75 5.46
C ILE A 4 2.59 -13.15 4.05
N GLN A 5 2.05 -13.90 3.07
CA GLN A 5 1.80 -13.40 1.71
C GLN A 5 0.56 -12.51 1.66
N THR A 6 -0.54 -12.92 2.30
CA THR A 6 -1.77 -12.12 2.39
C THR A 6 -1.54 -10.78 3.09
N ARG A 7 -0.64 -10.76 4.09
CA ARG A 7 -0.23 -9.52 4.77
C ARG A 7 0.83 -8.71 4.01
N GLY A 8 1.35 -9.22 2.89
CA GLY A 8 2.29 -8.52 2.02
C GLY A 8 3.71 -8.39 2.58
N TYR A 9 4.12 -9.23 3.53
CA TYR A 9 5.50 -9.27 4.02
C TYR A 9 6.44 -10.04 3.09
N VAL A 10 5.87 -10.95 2.29
CA VAL A 10 6.59 -11.80 1.36
C VAL A 10 5.78 -11.94 0.08
N GLU A 11 6.45 -11.97 -1.05
CA GLU A 11 5.87 -12.21 -2.37
C GLU A 11 6.51 -13.41 -3.06
N LYS A 12 5.84 -13.98 -4.06
CA LYS A 12 6.42 -15.04 -4.90
C LYS A 12 7.22 -14.41 -6.02
N GLY A 13 8.49 -14.76 -6.10
CA GLY A 13 9.33 -14.38 -7.24
C GLY A 13 8.88 -15.05 -8.53
N ASP A 14 9.01 -14.31 -9.62
CA ASP A 14 8.64 -14.71 -10.99
C ASP A 14 9.82 -14.60 -11.97
N SER A 15 10.99 -14.11 -11.53
CA SER A 15 12.17 -13.93 -12.38
C SER A 15 12.87 -15.25 -12.67
N GLU A 16 13.16 -15.50 -13.96
CA GLU A 16 13.95 -16.65 -14.41
C GLU A 16 15.46 -16.51 -14.13
N GLY A 17 15.89 -15.36 -13.60
CA GLY A 17 17.30 -15.02 -13.38
C GLY A 17 17.92 -14.33 -14.59
N GLN A 18 19.14 -13.85 -14.42
CA GLN A 18 19.91 -13.17 -15.46
C GLN A 18 21.04 -14.08 -15.95
N PRO A 19 21.33 -14.11 -17.27
CA PRO A 19 22.49 -14.82 -17.78
C PRO A 19 23.77 -14.14 -17.28
N ARG A 20 24.71 -14.94 -16.79
CA ARG A 20 26.08 -14.52 -16.50
C ARG A 20 27.06 -15.34 -17.31
N ASP A 21 28.08 -14.67 -17.81
CA ASP A 21 29.21 -15.33 -18.45
C ASP A 21 30.14 -15.86 -17.36
N VAL A 22 30.40 -17.17 -17.39
CA VAL A 22 31.33 -17.84 -16.48
C VAL A 22 32.53 -18.30 -17.30
N ILE A 23 33.72 -17.89 -16.86
CA ILE A 23 34.97 -18.35 -17.45
C ILE A 23 35.28 -19.71 -16.83
N VAL A 24 35.21 -20.76 -17.62
CA VAL A 24 35.59 -22.12 -17.22
C VAL A 24 37.00 -22.39 -17.74
N LEU A 25 37.93 -22.63 -16.82
CA LEU A 25 39.28 -23.05 -17.11
C LEU A 25 39.38 -24.56 -16.87
N ASN A 26 39.58 -25.34 -17.95
CA ASN A 26 39.78 -26.77 -17.86
C ASN A 26 41.26 -27.09 -18.09
N TYR A 27 41.89 -27.72 -17.11
CA TYR A 27 43.29 -28.17 -17.18
C TYR A 27 43.33 -29.68 -17.35
N ASN A 28 43.97 -30.16 -18.42
CA ASN A 28 44.07 -31.57 -18.75
C ASN A 28 45.44 -32.19 -18.40
N GLY A 29 46.32 -31.44 -17.72
CA GLY A 29 47.66 -31.89 -17.33
C GLY A 29 48.80 -31.29 -18.15
N GLU A 30 48.53 -30.78 -19.36
CA GLU A 30 49.54 -30.16 -20.25
C GLU A 30 49.15 -28.73 -20.67
N GLU A 31 47.86 -28.45 -20.83
CA GLU A 31 47.37 -27.15 -21.32
C GLU A 31 46.13 -26.68 -20.55
N VAL A 32 45.99 -25.35 -20.37
CA VAL A 32 44.80 -24.75 -19.78
C VAL A 32 43.90 -24.25 -20.91
N SER A 33 42.75 -24.90 -21.09
CA SER A 33 41.73 -24.44 -22.03
C SER A 33 40.77 -23.47 -21.36
N ARG A 34 40.54 -22.31 -21.99
CA ARG A 34 39.61 -21.29 -21.54
C ARG A 34 38.34 -21.33 -22.37
N SER A 35 37.19 -21.50 -21.73
CA SER A 35 35.87 -21.38 -22.37
C SER A 35 34.98 -20.41 -21.61
N ILE A 36 34.08 -19.74 -22.34
CA ILE A 36 33.05 -18.89 -21.75
C ILE A 36 31.72 -19.64 -21.87
N VAL A 37 31.12 -19.96 -20.73
CA VAL A 37 29.83 -20.66 -20.66
C VAL A 37 28.82 -19.70 -20.06
N GLN A 38 27.63 -19.63 -20.66
CA GLN A 38 26.53 -18.86 -20.09
C GLN A 38 25.76 -19.71 -19.07
N GLU A 39 25.68 -19.20 -17.84
CA GLU A 39 24.89 -19.79 -16.77
C GLU A 39 23.80 -18.79 -16.35
N LYS A 40 22.57 -19.27 -16.11
CA LYS A 40 21.52 -18.43 -15.50
C LYS A 40 21.70 -18.40 -13.98
N THR A 41 21.88 -17.21 -13.40
CA THR A 41 21.96 -17.02 -11.94
C THR A 41 20.83 -16.13 -11.42
N GLY A 42 20.52 -16.26 -10.13
CA GLY A 42 19.56 -15.38 -9.45
C GLY A 42 18.09 -15.65 -9.80
N SER A 43 17.74 -16.86 -10.25
CA SER A 43 16.33 -17.23 -10.47
C SER A 43 15.56 -17.15 -9.15
N THR A 44 14.48 -16.35 -9.16
CA THR A 44 13.56 -16.19 -8.04
C THR A 44 12.21 -16.87 -8.29
N ARG A 45 12.02 -17.45 -9.48
CA ARG A 45 10.80 -18.17 -9.86
C ARG A 45 10.44 -19.24 -8.84
N GLY A 46 9.26 -19.09 -8.23
CA GLY A 46 8.73 -20.02 -7.24
C GLY A 46 9.33 -19.88 -5.83
N LYS A 47 10.25 -18.93 -5.62
CA LYS A 47 10.82 -18.63 -4.30
C LYS A 47 10.00 -17.55 -3.59
N LEU A 48 10.05 -17.57 -2.27
CA LEU A 48 9.49 -16.52 -1.42
C LEU A 48 10.53 -15.42 -1.24
N ILE A 49 10.19 -14.21 -1.67
CA ILE A 49 11.05 -13.02 -1.55
C ILE A 49 10.45 -12.11 -0.48
N PRO A 50 11.22 -11.65 0.51
CA PRO A 50 10.74 -10.66 1.46
C PRO A 50 10.46 -9.34 0.74
N THR A 51 9.32 -8.72 1.07
CA THR A 51 9.02 -7.38 0.58
C THR A 51 9.77 -6.34 1.42
N PRO A 52 9.97 -5.11 0.92
CA PRO A 52 10.61 -4.06 1.72
C PRO A 52 9.92 -3.82 3.08
N SER A 53 8.60 -4.00 3.16
CA SER A 53 7.88 -3.91 4.43
C SER A 53 8.11 -5.12 5.34
N GLY A 54 8.28 -6.32 4.76
CA GLY A 54 8.68 -7.51 5.50
C GLY A 54 10.07 -7.37 6.11
N GLU A 55 11.04 -6.89 5.32
CA GLU A 55 12.42 -6.62 5.77
C GLU A 55 12.42 -5.61 6.93
N LEU A 56 11.78 -4.45 6.75
CA LEU A 56 11.69 -3.42 7.79
C LEU A 56 11.11 -3.92 9.12
N ILE A 57 10.06 -4.73 9.05
CA ILE A 57 9.41 -5.27 10.25
C ILE A 57 10.29 -6.34 10.89
N ALA A 58 10.94 -7.18 10.09
CA ALA A 58 11.87 -8.19 10.58
C ALA A 58 13.05 -7.54 11.30
N ASP A 59 13.65 -6.50 10.72
CA ASP A 59 14.76 -5.75 11.33
C ASP A 59 14.30 -5.11 12.64
N PHE A 60 13.17 -4.39 12.62
CA PHE A 60 12.62 -3.76 13.82
C PHE A 60 12.34 -4.75 14.96
N LEU A 61 11.78 -5.92 14.63
CA LEU A 61 11.52 -6.96 15.63
C LEU A 61 12.82 -7.61 16.11
N THR A 62 13.80 -7.79 15.25
CA THR A 62 15.10 -8.35 15.61
C THR A 62 15.88 -7.41 16.53
N ASP A 63 15.84 -6.10 16.28
CA ASP A 63 16.57 -5.10 17.05
C ASP A 63 15.95 -4.78 18.40
N HIS A 64 14.62 -4.84 18.53
CA HIS A 64 13.91 -4.41 19.73
C HIS A 64 13.16 -5.51 20.47
N PHE A 65 12.91 -6.65 19.81
CA PHE A 65 12.10 -7.76 20.34
C PHE A 65 12.77 -9.11 20.14
N THR A 66 14.12 -9.15 20.12
CA THR A 66 14.92 -10.35 19.86
C THR A 66 14.45 -11.55 20.67
N GLN A 67 14.15 -11.36 21.96
CA GLN A 67 13.69 -12.42 22.87
C GLN A 67 12.39 -13.13 22.45
N ILE A 68 11.64 -12.60 21.48
CA ILE A 68 10.35 -13.14 21.00
C ILE A 68 10.47 -13.67 19.57
N VAL A 69 11.37 -13.09 18.77
CA VAL A 69 11.59 -13.53 17.39
C VAL A 69 12.74 -14.53 17.24
N ASP A 70 13.42 -14.84 18.35
CA ASP A 70 14.43 -15.90 18.41
C ASP A 70 13.80 -17.27 18.07
N TYR A 71 14.54 -18.10 17.33
CA TYR A 71 14.10 -19.46 17.00
C TYR A 71 13.91 -20.33 18.24
N ASP A 72 14.76 -20.15 19.25
CA ASP A 72 14.71 -20.90 20.51
C ASP A 72 13.48 -20.52 21.33
N PHE A 73 12.99 -19.27 21.22
CA PHE A 73 11.80 -18.82 21.93
C PHE A 73 10.58 -19.69 21.59
N THR A 74 10.33 -19.92 20.31
CA THR A 74 9.21 -20.77 19.86
C THR A 74 9.34 -22.21 20.35
N ALA A 75 10.54 -22.80 20.33
CA ALA A 75 10.75 -24.15 20.83
C ALA A 75 10.48 -24.27 22.34
N ASN A 76 10.90 -23.24 23.11
CA ASN A 76 10.66 -23.18 24.55
C ASN A 76 9.17 -23.04 24.88
N VAL A 77 8.44 -22.21 24.15
CA VAL A 77 6.99 -22.02 24.35
C VAL A 77 6.20 -23.30 24.10
N GLU A 78 6.49 -24.04 23.03
CA GLU A 78 5.84 -25.32 22.76
C GLU A 78 6.12 -26.34 23.88
N THR A 79 7.36 -26.37 24.38
CA THR A 79 7.72 -27.22 25.54
C THR A 79 6.95 -26.84 26.81
N GLU A 80 6.73 -25.55 27.04
CA GLU A 80 5.91 -25.08 28.16
C GLU A 80 4.42 -25.43 27.97
N PHE A 81 3.90 -25.37 26.75
CA PHE A 81 2.53 -25.80 26.45
C PHE A 81 2.34 -27.31 26.70
N ASP A 82 3.31 -28.14 26.34
CA ASP A 82 3.28 -29.57 26.65
C ASP A 82 3.29 -29.83 28.16
N LYS A 83 4.09 -29.06 28.93
CA LYS A 83 4.10 -29.15 30.40
C LYS A 83 2.75 -28.73 31.00
N ILE A 84 2.08 -27.72 30.46
CA ILE A 84 0.73 -27.32 30.90
C ILE A 84 -0.28 -28.43 30.58
N ALA A 85 -0.22 -29.02 29.39
CA ALA A 85 -1.09 -30.12 29.00
C ALA A 85 -0.91 -31.34 29.91
N GLY A 86 0.32 -31.60 30.36
CA GLY A 86 0.65 -32.63 31.35
C GLY A 86 0.41 -32.23 32.82
N ALA A 87 -0.19 -31.07 33.09
CA ALA A 87 -0.40 -30.52 34.44
C ALA A 87 0.89 -30.32 35.28
N ASN A 88 2.05 -30.23 34.62
CA ASN A 88 3.37 -30.01 35.22
C ASN A 88 3.74 -28.52 35.30
N LEU A 89 2.91 -27.63 34.77
CA LEU A 89 3.10 -26.18 34.81
C LEU A 89 1.76 -25.47 34.88
N GLU A 90 1.64 -24.50 35.80
CA GLU A 90 0.46 -23.64 35.91
C GLU A 90 0.42 -22.65 34.74
N LYS A 91 -0.70 -22.62 34.00
CA LYS A 91 -0.91 -21.70 32.88
C LYS A 91 -0.68 -20.23 33.27
N SER A 92 -1.12 -19.83 34.47
CA SER A 92 -0.95 -18.46 34.94
C SER A 92 0.53 -18.12 35.17
N ALA A 93 1.33 -19.08 35.62
CA ALA A 93 2.75 -18.87 35.86
C ALA A 93 3.50 -18.65 34.53
N MET A 94 3.21 -19.46 33.51
CA MET A 94 3.75 -19.28 32.16
C MET A 94 3.37 -17.92 31.56
N LEU A 95 2.09 -17.56 31.59
CA LEU A 95 1.62 -16.29 31.05
C LEU A 95 2.24 -15.09 31.76
N HIS A 96 2.40 -15.15 33.08
CA HIS A 96 3.05 -14.08 33.84
C HIS A 96 4.54 -14.00 33.50
N GLY A 97 5.23 -15.15 33.41
CA GLY A 97 6.63 -15.24 33.02
C GLY A 97 6.91 -14.65 31.64
N PHE A 98 6.01 -14.86 30.68
CA PHE A 98 6.09 -14.23 29.35
C PHE A 98 5.71 -12.75 29.35
N TYR A 99 4.56 -12.40 29.93
CA TYR A 99 3.97 -11.08 29.74
C TYR A 99 4.73 -9.98 30.48
N THR A 100 5.26 -10.23 31.69
CA THR A 100 5.99 -9.23 32.46
C THR A 100 7.24 -8.69 31.73
N PRO A 101 8.17 -9.52 31.22
CA PRO A 101 9.32 -9.03 30.46
C PRO A 101 8.90 -8.47 29.09
N PHE A 102 7.91 -9.05 28.43
CA PHE A 102 7.40 -8.51 27.17
C PHE A 102 6.81 -7.11 27.34
N HIS A 103 6.03 -6.87 28.39
CA HIS A 103 5.43 -5.57 28.64
C HIS A 103 6.49 -4.48 28.86
N LYS A 104 7.58 -4.80 29.55
CA LYS A 104 8.73 -3.89 29.70
C LYS A 104 9.35 -3.52 28.36
N LEU A 105 9.49 -4.47 27.42
CA LEU A 105 9.93 -4.15 26.07
C LEU A 105 8.94 -3.23 25.35
N ILE A 106 7.63 -3.43 25.52
CA ILE A 106 6.63 -2.53 24.93
C ILE A 106 6.81 -1.12 25.47
N GLU A 107 6.95 -0.95 26.78
CA GLU A 107 7.16 0.36 27.41
C GLU A 107 8.44 1.04 26.90
N GLN A 108 9.54 0.29 26.78
CA GLN A 108 10.80 0.78 26.20
C GLN A 108 10.64 1.17 24.73
N SER A 109 9.90 0.37 23.96
CA SER A 109 9.66 0.61 22.53
C SER A 109 8.70 1.78 22.26
N GLY A 110 7.88 2.17 23.25
CA GLY A 110 6.93 3.27 23.12
C GLY A 110 7.58 4.64 22.88
N GLY A 111 8.84 4.80 23.29
CA GLY A 111 9.66 5.98 23.00
C GLY A 111 10.30 5.99 21.61
N ILE A 112 10.22 4.89 20.86
CA ILE A 112 10.83 4.79 19.55
C ILE A 112 10.01 5.63 18.55
N ASN A 113 10.65 6.67 18.04
CA ASN A 113 10.03 7.50 17.02
C ASN A 113 9.88 6.68 15.73
N ARG A 114 8.64 6.37 15.35
CA ARG A 114 8.32 5.59 14.13
C ARG A 114 8.93 6.19 12.86
N SER A 115 9.18 7.48 12.85
CA SER A 115 9.85 8.20 11.76
C SER A 115 11.35 7.94 11.67
N LYS A 116 11.99 7.42 12.73
CA LYS A 116 13.40 6.97 12.74
C LYS A 116 13.55 5.49 12.39
N VAL A 117 12.52 4.68 12.69
CA VAL A 117 12.49 3.25 12.38
C VAL A 117 12.31 3.01 10.89
N GLY A 118 11.48 3.82 10.22
CA GLY A 118 11.45 3.82 8.76
C GLY A 118 12.81 4.24 8.26
N ALA A 119 13.54 3.35 7.58
CA ALA A 119 14.83 3.63 6.97
C ALA A 119 14.77 4.92 6.15
N ASN A 120 15.17 6.04 6.77
CA ASN A 120 15.31 7.33 6.10
C ASN A 120 16.72 7.33 5.52
N ARG A 121 16.84 6.89 4.28
CA ARG A 121 18.10 6.95 3.56
C ARG A 121 18.11 8.19 2.70
N GLU A 122 19.07 9.07 2.94
CA GLU A 122 19.37 10.14 2.00
C GLU A 122 19.98 9.53 0.74
N VAL A 123 19.31 9.70 -0.40
CA VAL A 123 19.73 9.18 -1.70
C VAL A 123 20.72 10.12 -2.37
N GLY A 124 20.57 11.43 -2.12
CA GLY A 124 21.42 12.49 -2.64
C GLY A 124 20.66 13.81 -2.75
N ILE A 125 21.26 14.78 -3.44
CA ILE A 125 20.69 16.13 -3.63
C ILE A 125 20.24 16.28 -5.09
N ASP A 126 19.05 16.85 -5.30
CA ASP A 126 18.56 17.17 -6.64
C ASP A 126 19.35 18.34 -7.26
N PRO A 127 20.02 18.15 -8.42
CA PRO A 127 20.78 19.22 -9.08
C PRO A 127 19.93 20.43 -9.50
N LYS A 128 18.60 20.28 -9.68
CA LYS A 128 17.72 21.37 -10.13
C LYS A 128 17.22 22.24 -9.00
N THR A 129 16.84 21.63 -7.89
CA THR A 129 16.25 22.33 -6.75
C THR A 129 17.22 22.51 -5.59
N ASN A 130 18.40 21.86 -5.65
CA ASN A 130 19.39 21.78 -4.58
C ASN A 130 18.82 21.26 -3.25
N LYS A 131 17.79 20.40 -3.33
CA LYS A 131 17.09 19.83 -2.17
C LYS A 131 17.46 18.36 -1.94
N PRO A 132 17.49 17.89 -0.69
CA PRO A 132 17.75 16.49 -0.40
C PRO A 132 16.60 15.62 -0.90
N ILE A 133 16.96 14.47 -1.48
CA ILE A 133 16.08 13.38 -1.83
C ILE A 133 16.25 12.28 -0.78
N ILE A 134 15.17 11.96 -0.09
CA ILE A 134 15.12 11.00 0.99
C ILE A 134 14.23 9.82 0.58
N ALA A 135 14.78 8.62 0.58
CA ALA A 135 14.01 7.39 0.48
C ALA A 135 13.55 7.00 1.89
N ARG A 136 12.24 6.80 2.06
CA ARG A 136 11.64 6.45 3.36
C ARG A 136 10.38 5.60 3.25
N PHE A 137 10.00 4.97 4.34
CA PHE A 137 8.71 4.29 4.44
C PHE A 137 7.59 5.26 4.86
N GLY A 138 6.56 5.36 4.01
CA GLY A 138 5.29 6.00 4.35
C GLY A 138 4.24 4.98 4.80
N ARG A 139 3.04 5.47 5.15
CA ARG A 139 1.88 4.62 5.52
C ARG A 139 1.42 3.63 4.43
N PHE A 140 1.89 3.80 3.20
CA PHE A 140 1.50 3.02 2.02
C PHE A 140 2.68 2.26 1.39
N GLY A 141 3.84 2.22 2.05
CA GLY A 141 5.04 1.56 1.54
C GLY A 141 6.21 2.53 1.29
N PRO A 142 7.28 2.04 0.63
CA PRO A 142 8.48 2.82 0.37
C PRO A 142 8.22 3.92 -0.66
N MET A 143 8.76 5.11 -0.41
CA MET A 143 8.60 6.29 -1.26
C MET A 143 9.81 7.21 -1.20
N LEU A 144 9.95 8.03 -2.22
CA LEU A 144 10.92 9.11 -2.33
C LEU A 144 10.25 10.43 -1.93
N GLN A 145 10.97 11.21 -1.13
CA GLN A 145 10.61 12.56 -0.74
C GLN A 145 11.70 13.51 -1.24
N LEU A 146 11.31 14.57 -1.95
CA LEU A 146 12.18 15.67 -2.34
C LEU A 146 11.86 16.89 -1.47
N GLY A 147 12.89 17.38 -0.77
CA GLY A 147 12.80 18.45 0.21
C GLY A 147 12.44 17.95 1.62
N GLU A 148 12.73 18.76 2.63
CA GLU A 148 12.42 18.44 4.02
C GLU A 148 10.93 18.62 4.33
N THR A 149 10.45 17.89 5.34
CA THR A 149 9.05 17.98 5.77
C THR A 149 8.76 19.26 6.55
N ASP A 150 9.81 19.83 7.15
CA ASP A 150 9.76 21.03 8.00
C ASP A 150 10.28 22.29 7.29
N GLY A 151 10.55 22.22 5.98
CA GLY A 151 10.98 23.37 5.17
C GLY A 151 9.81 24.26 4.73
N ASP A 152 10.12 25.48 4.30
CA ASP A 152 9.15 26.48 3.81
C ASP A 152 8.34 26.02 2.58
N GLU A 153 8.87 25.07 1.81
CA GLU A 153 8.21 24.51 0.63
C GLU A 153 7.69 23.09 0.85
N LYS A 154 6.46 22.84 0.37
CA LYS A 154 5.82 21.52 0.49
C LYS A 154 6.69 20.43 -0.18
N PRO A 155 7.04 19.36 0.54
CA PRO A 155 7.82 18.27 -0.02
C PRO A 155 7.07 17.61 -1.17
N ARG A 156 7.80 17.30 -2.24
CA ARG A 156 7.26 16.50 -3.35
C ARG A 156 7.49 15.04 -3.05
N PHE A 157 6.50 14.21 -3.37
CA PHE A 157 6.56 12.78 -3.16
C PHE A 157 6.53 12.06 -4.50
N ALA A 158 7.40 11.07 -4.63
CA ALA A 158 7.39 10.14 -5.74
C ALA A 158 7.43 8.70 -5.18
N PRO A 159 6.82 7.72 -5.86
CA PRO A 159 6.96 6.33 -5.47
C PRO A 159 8.39 5.84 -5.75
N LEU A 160 8.80 4.79 -5.05
CA LEU A 160 10.07 4.14 -5.34
C LEU A 160 9.99 3.42 -6.72
N PRO A 161 11.06 3.43 -7.54
CA PRO A 161 11.11 2.68 -8.79
C PRO A 161 10.80 1.19 -8.59
N LYS A 162 10.15 0.56 -9.57
CA LYS A 162 9.83 -0.88 -9.51
C LYS A 162 11.12 -1.70 -9.40
N GLY A 163 11.19 -2.56 -8.37
CA GLY A 163 12.36 -3.42 -8.12
C GLY A 163 13.53 -2.73 -7.39
N ALA A 164 13.50 -1.41 -7.19
CA ALA A 164 14.47 -0.73 -6.35
C ALA A 164 14.11 -0.91 -4.86
N LYS A 165 15.13 -1.03 -4.00
CA LYS A 165 14.98 -1.00 -2.55
C LYS A 165 15.38 0.36 -2.01
N ILE A 166 14.93 0.72 -0.81
CA ILE A 166 15.34 1.97 -0.14
C ILE A 166 16.87 2.04 -0.02
N GLU A 167 17.52 0.90 0.20
CA GLU A 167 18.98 0.79 0.37
C GLU A 167 19.76 0.85 -0.95
N THR A 168 19.15 0.47 -2.07
CA THR A 168 19.84 0.34 -3.36
C THR A 168 19.45 1.40 -4.38
N VAL A 169 18.41 2.20 -4.09
CA VAL A 169 17.99 3.27 -5.00
C VAL A 169 19.13 4.26 -5.23
N THR A 170 19.34 4.62 -6.50
CA THR A 170 20.34 5.59 -6.92
C THR A 170 19.71 6.97 -7.13
N LEU A 171 20.54 8.01 -7.09
CA LEU A 171 20.09 9.39 -7.34
C LEU A 171 19.47 9.52 -8.73
N GLU A 172 20.06 8.89 -9.76
CA GLU A 172 19.55 8.92 -11.13
C GLU A 172 18.13 8.36 -11.23
N GLN A 173 17.90 7.18 -10.65
CA GLN A 173 16.58 6.55 -10.61
C GLN A 173 15.57 7.40 -9.84
N ALA A 174 16.00 8.03 -8.75
CA ALA A 174 15.13 8.92 -7.98
C ALA A 174 14.76 10.18 -8.78
N LEU A 175 15.72 10.80 -9.47
CA LEU A 175 15.50 11.98 -10.31
C LEU A 175 14.53 11.71 -11.44
N GLU A 176 14.56 10.52 -12.05
CA GLU A 176 13.58 10.13 -13.06
C GLU A 176 12.15 10.15 -12.52
N MET A 177 11.94 9.63 -11.31
CA MET A 177 10.61 9.62 -10.69
C MET A 177 10.08 11.03 -10.39
N PHE A 178 10.96 12.00 -10.15
CA PHE A 178 10.59 13.41 -9.94
C PHE A 178 10.38 14.22 -11.23
N LYS A 179 10.69 13.66 -12.42
CA LYS A 179 10.34 14.26 -13.72
C LYS A 179 8.82 14.28 -13.94
N LEU A 180 8.06 13.46 -13.22
CA LEU A 180 6.60 13.49 -13.18
C LEU A 180 6.12 14.59 -12.23
N PRO A 181 5.06 15.37 -12.54
CA PRO A 181 4.01 15.09 -13.52
C PRO A 181 4.36 15.49 -14.96
N ARG A 182 4.13 14.57 -15.91
CA ARG A 182 4.26 14.84 -17.35
C ARG A 182 2.91 15.27 -17.90
N ILE A 183 2.86 16.37 -18.66
CA ILE A 183 1.67 16.73 -19.44
C ILE A 183 1.67 15.87 -20.70
N VAL A 184 0.67 15.00 -20.83
CA VAL A 184 0.53 14.08 -21.98
C VAL A 184 -0.09 14.80 -23.18
N GLY A 185 -0.95 15.78 -22.91
CA GLY A 185 -1.62 16.60 -23.91
C GLY A 185 -2.91 17.22 -23.36
N GLN A 186 -3.80 17.62 -24.26
CA GLN A 186 -5.12 18.17 -23.91
C GLN A 186 -6.24 17.21 -24.33
N THR A 187 -7.31 17.18 -23.56
CA THR A 187 -8.57 16.54 -23.95
C THR A 187 -9.30 17.35 -25.03
N GLU A 188 -10.34 16.76 -25.63
CA GLU A 188 -11.23 17.45 -26.58
C GLU A 188 -11.86 18.71 -25.95
N ASP A 189 -12.05 18.69 -24.63
CA ASP A 189 -12.61 19.79 -23.82
C ASP A 189 -11.57 20.85 -23.41
N GLY A 190 -10.34 20.78 -23.94
CA GLY A 190 -9.26 21.72 -23.63
C GLY A 190 -8.65 21.57 -22.23
N GLN A 191 -8.95 20.48 -21.50
CA GLN A 191 -8.35 20.23 -20.18
C GLN A 191 -7.02 19.49 -20.32
N ASP A 192 -5.99 20.00 -19.63
CA ASP A 192 -4.66 19.38 -19.58
C ASP A 192 -4.69 18.01 -18.89
N ILE A 193 -4.16 17.01 -19.58
CA ILE A 193 -3.97 15.65 -19.06
C ILE A 193 -2.58 15.56 -18.44
N LYS A 194 -2.50 15.44 -17.12
CA LYS A 194 -1.25 15.26 -16.38
C LYS A 194 -1.09 13.80 -15.95
N ALA A 195 -0.11 13.10 -16.47
CA ALA A 195 0.28 11.77 -16.00
C ALA A 195 1.22 11.90 -14.80
N ASN A 196 0.90 11.19 -13.73
CA ASN A 196 1.69 11.18 -12.49
C ASN A 196 1.59 9.80 -11.82
N ILE A 197 2.46 9.50 -10.86
CA ILE A 197 2.37 8.29 -10.04
C ILE A 197 2.05 8.69 -8.61
N GLY A 198 0.93 8.17 -8.10
CA GLY A 198 0.45 8.45 -6.75
C GLY A 198 0.49 7.23 -5.86
N ARG A 199 -0.08 7.35 -4.66
CA ARG A 199 -0.13 6.29 -3.65
C ARG A 199 -0.79 4.98 -4.14
N PHE A 200 -1.66 5.06 -5.15
CA PHE A 200 -2.38 3.90 -5.69
C PHE A 200 -1.79 3.39 -7.01
N GLY A 201 -0.67 3.97 -7.43
CA GLY A 201 0.02 3.70 -8.69
C GLY A 201 -0.16 4.81 -9.73
N PRO A 202 0.24 4.52 -10.97
CA PRO A 202 0.10 5.41 -12.13
C PRO A 202 -1.31 5.93 -12.35
N TYR A 203 -1.46 7.24 -12.55
CA TYR A 203 -2.74 7.87 -12.90
C TYR A 203 -2.56 9.05 -13.85
N ILE A 204 -3.60 9.32 -14.62
CA ILE A 204 -3.79 10.60 -15.30
C ILE A 204 -4.77 11.46 -14.51
N GLN A 205 -4.47 12.75 -14.41
CA GLN A 205 -5.32 13.76 -13.84
C GLN A 205 -5.79 14.68 -14.95
N VAL A 206 -7.12 14.81 -15.07
CA VAL A 206 -7.79 15.75 -15.96
C VAL A 206 -8.70 16.61 -15.09
N GLY A 207 -8.27 17.84 -14.80
CA GLY A 207 -8.95 18.73 -13.85
C GLY A 207 -9.11 18.09 -12.46
N LYS A 208 -10.34 17.68 -12.13
CA LYS A 208 -10.72 17.02 -10.85
C LYS A 208 -10.86 15.50 -10.96
N LEU A 209 -10.79 14.93 -12.17
CA LEU A 209 -10.92 13.49 -12.42
C LEU A 209 -9.53 12.83 -12.37
N PHE A 210 -9.47 11.71 -11.66
CA PHE A 210 -8.28 10.86 -11.53
C PHE A 210 -8.58 9.49 -12.15
N VAL A 211 -7.84 9.12 -13.19
CA VAL A 211 -7.99 7.83 -13.87
C VAL A 211 -6.71 7.03 -13.69
N SER A 212 -6.82 5.84 -13.10
CA SER A 212 -5.69 4.93 -12.96
C SER A 212 -5.31 4.35 -14.32
N ILE A 213 -4.01 4.32 -14.63
CA ILE A 213 -3.50 3.82 -15.92
C ILE A 213 -2.77 2.48 -15.80
N LYS A 214 -2.97 1.72 -14.71
CA LYS A 214 -2.38 0.37 -14.60
C LYS A 214 -2.92 -0.50 -15.75
N PRO A 215 -2.06 -1.17 -16.55
CA PRO A 215 -0.63 -1.49 -16.33
C PRO A 215 0.39 -0.55 -16.99
N GLU A 216 -0.02 0.46 -17.75
CA GLU A 216 0.88 1.39 -18.45
C GLU A 216 1.72 2.27 -17.52
N ASP A 217 2.90 2.64 -18.03
CA ASP A 217 3.83 3.55 -17.36
C ASP A 217 3.51 5.02 -17.74
N PRO A 218 3.36 5.94 -16.77
CA PRO A 218 3.17 7.38 -17.02
C PRO A 218 4.23 8.03 -17.90
N HIS A 219 5.41 7.44 -18.00
CA HIS A 219 6.48 7.93 -18.86
C HIS A 219 6.21 7.61 -20.34
N SER A 220 5.40 6.60 -20.65
CA SER A 220 5.18 6.08 -22.01
C SER A 220 3.75 6.28 -22.55
N ILE A 221 2.82 6.74 -21.71
CA ILE A 221 1.42 6.85 -22.11
C ILE A 221 1.24 7.85 -23.27
N THR A 222 0.48 7.44 -24.28
CA THR A 222 0.13 8.26 -25.45
C THR A 222 -1.18 9.03 -25.19
N LEU A 223 -1.37 10.12 -25.94
CA LEU A 223 -2.56 10.95 -25.85
C LEU A 223 -3.85 10.18 -26.17
N GLU A 224 -3.80 9.27 -27.15
CA GLU A 224 -4.93 8.42 -27.55
C GLU A 224 -5.41 7.52 -26.42
N LYS A 225 -4.50 6.74 -25.81
CA LYS A 225 -4.83 5.88 -24.67
C LYS A 225 -5.32 6.67 -23.46
N ALA A 226 -4.75 7.85 -23.21
CA ALA A 226 -5.20 8.71 -22.13
C ALA A 226 -6.66 9.19 -22.34
N ARG A 227 -7.05 9.46 -23.58
CA ARG A 227 -8.45 9.82 -23.94
C ARG A 227 -9.39 8.64 -23.83
N GLU A 228 -8.98 7.45 -24.27
CA GLU A 228 -9.77 6.22 -24.10
C GLU A 228 -10.04 5.93 -22.62
N LEU A 229 -8.99 5.98 -21.77
CA LEU A 229 -9.15 5.77 -20.33
C LEU A 229 -10.02 6.85 -19.69
N TYR A 230 -9.93 8.10 -20.15
CA TYR A 230 -10.79 9.18 -19.71
C TYR A 230 -12.26 8.95 -20.11
N ALA A 231 -12.51 8.57 -21.36
CA ALA A 231 -13.85 8.24 -21.85
C ALA A 231 -14.44 7.04 -21.09
N ALA A 232 -13.67 5.96 -20.92
CA ALA A 232 -14.08 4.80 -20.12
C ALA A 232 -14.38 5.17 -18.66
N LYS A 233 -13.65 6.15 -18.09
CA LYS A 233 -13.94 6.65 -16.75
C LYS A 233 -15.25 7.46 -16.71
N LEU A 234 -15.46 8.35 -17.66
CA LEU A 234 -16.70 9.10 -17.82
C LEU A 234 -17.89 8.16 -17.99
N GLU A 235 -17.76 7.13 -18.82
CA GLU A 235 -18.76 6.07 -18.98
C GLU A 235 -18.96 5.28 -17.69
N ALA A 236 -17.90 4.98 -16.93
CA ALA A 236 -18.04 4.32 -15.63
C ALA A 236 -18.69 5.22 -14.57
N GLU A 237 -18.52 6.54 -14.65
CA GLU A 237 -19.24 7.49 -13.79
C GLU A 237 -20.69 7.67 -14.23
N ALA A 238 -20.95 7.69 -15.54
CA ALA A 238 -22.30 7.69 -16.12
C ALA A 238 -23.04 6.36 -15.86
N ALA A 239 -22.38 5.22 -15.97
CA ALA A 239 -22.94 3.92 -15.62
C ALA A 239 -23.21 3.78 -14.11
N LYS A 240 -22.46 4.51 -13.28
CA LYS A 240 -22.76 4.67 -11.86
C LYS A 240 -23.89 5.67 -11.63
N ASN A 241 -24.10 6.65 -12.50
CA ASN A 241 -25.17 7.64 -12.43
C ASN A 241 -26.33 7.27 -13.35
N ILE A 242 -27.25 6.46 -12.85
CA ILE A 242 -28.34 5.90 -13.65
C ILE A 242 -29.36 6.99 -14.01
N ALA A 243 -29.64 7.92 -13.10
CA ALA A 243 -30.52 9.06 -13.35
C ALA A 243 -30.22 10.20 -12.36
N GLU A 244 -30.15 11.43 -12.85
CA GLU A 244 -30.04 12.64 -12.04
C GLU A 244 -31.29 13.49 -12.26
N PHE A 245 -32.00 13.78 -11.16
CA PHE A 245 -33.21 14.58 -11.20
C PHE A 245 -32.94 16.03 -10.78
N PRO A 246 -33.73 17.01 -11.28
CA PRO A 246 -33.54 18.44 -11.00
C PRO A 246 -33.55 18.82 -9.51
N ASP A 247 -34.18 18.01 -8.65
CA ASP A 247 -34.32 18.26 -7.20
C ASP A 247 -33.16 17.73 -6.34
N GLY A 248 -32.01 17.38 -6.94
CA GLY A 248 -30.85 16.87 -6.20
C GLY A 248 -30.92 15.38 -5.83
N VAL A 249 -31.95 14.68 -6.32
CA VAL A 249 -32.11 13.23 -6.18
C VAL A 249 -31.33 12.51 -7.29
N LYS A 250 -30.39 11.64 -6.91
CA LYS A 250 -29.56 10.84 -7.82
C LYS A 250 -29.82 9.36 -7.61
N VAL A 251 -30.01 8.63 -8.70
CA VAL A 251 -30.05 7.17 -8.72
C VAL A 251 -28.66 6.66 -9.06
N LEU A 252 -28.00 6.04 -8.09
CA LEU A 252 -26.63 5.58 -8.21
C LEU A 252 -26.53 4.05 -8.13
N ASN A 253 -25.66 3.45 -8.93
CA ASN A 253 -25.34 2.02 -8.81
C ASN A 253 -24.12 1.83 -7.91
N GLY A 254 -24.35 1.37 -6.68
CA GLY A 254 -23.29 1.17 -5.68
C GLY A 254 -22.76 -0.26 -5.64
N ARG A 255 -21.69 -0.47 -4.83
CA ARG A 255 -21.09 -1.80 -4.58
C ARG A 255 -22.06 -2.84 -4.02
N PHE A 256 -23.20 -2.40 -3.47
CA PHE A 256 -24.23 -3.25 -2.84
C PHE A 256 -25.58 -3.21 -3.57
N GLY A 257 -25.60 -2.71 -4.81
CA GLY A 257 -26.78 -2.55 -5.66
C GLY A 257 -27.21 -1.09 -5.86
N PRO A 258 -28.25 -0.88 -6.69
CA PRO A 258 -28.78 0.44 -7.02
C PRO A 258 -29.44 1.11 -5.81
N TYR A 259 -29.19 2.39 -5.61
CA TYR A 259 -29.73 3.20 -4.51
C TYR A 259 -30.05 4.62 -4.96
N ILE A 260 -31.06 5.22 -4.34
CA ILE A 260 -31.47 6.61 -4.53
C ILE A 260 -30.84 7.43 -3.40
N THR A 261 -30.19 8.54 -3.73
CA THR A 261 -29.64 9.49 -2.75
C THR A 261 -30.15 10.89 -3.02
N ASN A 262 -30.55 11.60 -1.97
CA ASN A 262 -30.83 13.04 -2.02
C ASN A 262 -29.75 13.85 -1.27
N GLY A 263 -28.50 13.37 -1.32
CA GLY A 263 -27.34 13.94 -0.60
C GLY A 263 -27.34 13.69 0.92
N THR A 264 -28.50 13.59 1.57
CA THR A 264 -28.65 13.38 3.02
C THR A 264 -29.24 12.02 3.39
N LYS A 265 -30.12 11.46 2.56
CA LYS A 265 -30.74 10.15 2.77
C LYS A 265 -30.44 9.23 1.60
N ASN A 266 -30.07 7.99 1.91
CA ASN A 266 -29.81 6.93 0.93
C ASN A 266 -30.85 5.83 1.10
N VAL A 267 -31.59 5.52 0.04
CA VAL A 267 -32.62 4.47 0.01
C VAL A 267 -32.20 3.42 -1.00
N LYS A 268 -32.22 2.16 -0.61
CA LYS A 268 -31.90 1.03 -1.50
C LYS A 268 -33.09 0.78 -2.43
N ILE A 269 -32.85 0.63 -3.72
CA ILE A 269 -33.88 0.26 -4.68
C ILE A 269 -34.20 -1.24 -4.50
N PRO A 270 -35.49 -1.63 -4.38
CA PRO A 270 -35.91 -3.03 -4.35
C PRO A 270 -35.38 -3.80 -5.57
N LYS A 271 -35.00 -5.07 -5.38
CA LYS A 271 -34.40 -5.90 -6.45
C LYS A 271 -35.33 -6.15 -7.64
N ASP A 272 -36.64 -5.94 -7.47
CA ASP A 272 -37.67 -6.14 -8.50
C ASP A 272 -37.94 -4.90 -9.37
N THR A 273 -37.34 -3.75 -9.06
CA THR A 273 -37.55 -2.51 -9.81
C THR A 273 -36.31 -2.18 -10.62
N ASP A 274 -36.43 -2.10 -11.95
CA ASP A 274 -35.33 -1.70 -12.83
C ASP A 274 -34.94 -0.24 -12.53
N PRO A 275 -33.70 0.02 -12.08
CA PRO A 275 -33.21 1.35 -11.76
C PRO A 275 -33.32 2.35 -12.91
N LYS A 276 -33.36 1.90 -14.17
CA LYS A 276 -33.50 2.76 -15.36
C LYS A 276 -34.92 3.28 -15.59
N THR A 277 -35.92 2.68 -14.94
CA THR A 277 -37.34 3.00 -15.14
C THR A 277 -37.95 3.82 -14.00
N ILE A 278 -37.14 4.19 -13.00
CA ILE A 278 -37.60 4.97 -11.86
C ILE A 278 -37.86 6.40 -12.33
N THR A 279 -39.12 6.81 -12.31
CA THR A 279 -39.56 8.18 -12.56
C THR A 279 -39.36 9.05 -11.32
N HIS A 280 -39.27 10.37 -11.53
CA HIS A 280 -39.10 11.39 -10.48
C HIS A 280 -40.07 11.22 -9.31
N GLU A 281 -41.34 10.94 -9.62
CA GLU A 281 -42.40 10.70 -8.63
C GLU A 281 -42.14 9.47 -7.75
N LYS A 282 -41.74 8.33 -8.35
CA LYS A 282 -41.41 7.10 -7.61
C LYS A 282 -40.16 7.26 -6.74
N ALA A 283 -39.19 8.07 -7.18
CA ALA A 283 -38.00 8.36 -6.40
C ALA A 283 -38.33 9.19 -5.14
N LEU A 284 -39.24 10.17 -5.27
CA LEU A 284 -39.75 10.96 -4.15
C LEU A 284 -40.62 10.12 -3.21
N GLU A 285 -41.45 9.22 -3.73
CA GLU A 285 -42.23 8.27 -2.93
C GLU A 285 -41.35 7.31 -2.12
N LEU A 286 -40.28 6.77 -2.71
CA LEU A 286 -39.36 5.88 -1.99
C LEU A 286 -38.53 6.63 -0.92
N LEU A 287 -38.22 7.92 -1.18
CA LEU A 287 -37.56 8.80 -0.21
C LEU A 287 -38.50 9.25 0.93
N SER A 288 -39.79 9.46 0.64
CA SER A 288 -40.80 9.89 1.61
C SER A 288 -41.36 8.73 2.43
N ALA A 289 -41.59 7.57 1.82
CA ALA A 289 -42.02 6.33 2.48
C ALA A 289 -40.96 5.79 3.46
N THR A 290 -39.70 6.20 3.33
CA THR A 290 -38.64 5.89 4.29
C THR A 290 -38.59 6.95 5.39
N THR A 291 -39.63 7.01 6.23
CA THR A 291 -39.53 7.67 7.54
C THR A 291 -38.63 6.84 8.45
N ALA A 292 -37.42 7.36 8.69
CA ALA A 292 -36.54 7.10 9.83
C ALA A 292 -36.53 5.65 10.38
N LYS A 293 -35.76 4.75 9.76
CA LYS A 293 -35.11 3.72 10.59
C LYS A 293 -34.13 4.44 11.53
N PRO A 294 -34.22 4.23 12.85
CA PRO A 294 -33.38 4.94 13.80
C PRO A 294 -31.94 4.63 13.44
N THR A 295 -31.14 5.68 13.31
CA THR A 295 -29.69 5.59 13.28
C THR A 295 -29.28 4.64 14.40
N ARG A 296 -28.73 3.47 14.05
CA ARG A 296 -28.01 2.65 15.03
C ARG A 296 -26.92 3.55 15.58
N LYS A 297 -27.16 4.14 16.76
CA LYS A 297 -26.16 4.86 17.54
C LYS A 297 -24.98 3.91 17.65
N ARG A 298 -23.92 4.24 16.93
CA ARG A 298 -22.61 3.64 17.13
C ARG A 298 -22.27 3.90 18.58
N VAL A 299 -22.34 2.86 19.41
CA VAL A 299 -21.90 2.94 20.81
C VAL A 299 -20.41 3.22 20.74
N VAL A 300 -20.05 4.50 20.82
CA VAL A 300 -18.71 4.93 21.14
C VAL A 300 -18.52 4.50 22.59
N LYS A 301 -17.79 3.40 22.81
CA LYS A 301 -17.26 3.08 24.15
C LYS A 301 -16.39 4.26 24.56
N LYS A 302 -16.96 5.12 25.39
CA LYS A 302 -16.27 6.24 26.04
C LYS A 302 -15.21 5.61 26.95
N ALA A 303 -13.95 5.77 26.59
CA ALA A 303 -12.84 5.41 27.47
C ALA A 303 -13.00 6.23 28.77
N THR A 304 -13.31 5.55 29.87
CA THR A 304 -13.27 6.12 31.21
C THR A 304 -11.83 6.54 31.50
N LYS A 305 -11.60 7.84 31.56
CA LYS A 305 -10.43 8.43 32.23
C LYS A 305 -10.54 8.07 33.70
N THR A 306 -9.75 7.11 34.17
CA THR A 306 -9.52 6.92 35.60
C THR A 306 -8.47 7.93 36.03
N SER A 307 -8.91 8.91 36.81
CA SER A 307 -8.07 9.88 37.51
C SER A 307 -7.24 9.17 38.58
N THR A 308 -5.93 9.11 38.43
CA THR A 308 -5.02 8.78 39.53
C THR A 308 -4.88 9.98 40.44
N LYS A 309 -5.40 9.82 41.65
CA LYS A 309 -5.36 10.75 42.77
C LYS A 309 -3.98 10.69 43.41
N LYS A 310 -3.40 11.87 43.67
CA LYS A 310 -2.22 12.09 44.54
C LYS A 310 -2.29 11.22 45.82
N LYS A 311 -1.24 10.47 46.09
CA LYS A 311 -0.61 10.35 47.40
C LYS A 311 0.83 9.93 47.22
#